data_AF-A0A1H3P533-F1
#
_entry.id   AF-A0A1H3P533-F1
#
_cell.length_a   1.000
_cell.length_b   1.000
_cell.length_c   1.000
_cell.angle_alpha   90.00
_cell.angle_beta   90.00
_cell.angle_gamma   90.00
#
_symmetry.space_group_name_H-M   'P 1'
#
loop_
_entity.id
_entity.type
_entity.pdbx_description
1 polymer ?
#
loop_
_entity_poly.entity_id
_entity_poly.type
_entity_poly.pdbx_seq_one_letter_code
_entity_poly.pdbx_strand_id
1 'polypeptide(L)'
;MKLVVPKQHGAWGMLLIPFILSVILGKPTLYHIPLFIAWLFIYLATYPFLMYIKQPRKKEFMHAALIYFTIACVFGSVSLLYEWKILLFGVTMIPLFIVNIYFARQKNERALVNDICAILVFCIGGLLSYYFSMKTVDETAFAIAGISFLYFIGSTFYVKTMIREKNNPTYRYVSWGYHIFLIIASLLVNPWLSLIFIPSLIRAIVLYGKKISILKVGVLEIVNSVYFLITTAILLQYAI
;
A
#
# COMPACT_ATOMS: atom_id res chain seq x y z
N MET A 1 -21.83 -15.44 10.30
CA MET A 1 -20.39 -15.43 10.67
C MET A 1 -19.96 -13.98 10.93
N LYS A 2 -19.13 -13.70 11.95
CA LYS A 2 -18.60 -12.34 12.15
C LYS A 2 -17.63 -11.99 11.02
N LEU A 3 -17.70 -10.77 10.49
CA LEU A 3 -16.84 -10.27 9.42
C LEU A 3 -15.37 -10.24 9.92
N VAL A 4 -14.44 -10.90 9.21
CA VAL A 4 -13.02 -10.97 9.59
C VAL A 4 -12.20 -10.05 8.70
N VAL A 5 -12.02 -8.80 9.13
CA VAL A 5 -11.42 -7.74 8.32
C VAL A 5 -10.13 -7.19 8.94
N PRO A 6 -9.13 -6.82 8.12
CA PRO A 6 -7.94 -6.13 8.61
C PRO A 6 -8.28 -4.85 9.38
N LYS A 7 -7.80 -4.75 10.62
CA LYS A 7 -8.00 -3.55 11.47
C LYS A 7 -7.00 -2.42 11.21
N GLN A 8 -6.14 -2.56 10.20
CA GLN A 8 -5.01 -1.66 9.97
C GLN A 8 -5.41 -0.55 9.00
N HIS A 9 -5.69 0.65 9.51
CA HIS A 9 -6.13 1.78 8.67
C HIS A 9 -5.13 2.13 7.55
N GLY A 10 -3.82 2.10 7.83
CA GLY A 10 -2.79 2.42 6.83
C GLY A 10 -2.73 1.44 5.65
N ALA A 11 -3.04 0.16 5.87
CA ALA A 11 -3.01 -0.85 4.80
C ALA A 11 -4.14 -0.63 3.76
N TRP A 12 -5.24 0.01 4.15
CA TRP A 12 -6.28 0.43 3.21
C TRP A 12 -5.80 1.53 2.25
N GLY A 13 -5.00 2.48 2.74
CA GLY A 13 -4.36 3.48 1.89
C GLY A 13 -3.43 2.82 0.87
N MET A 14 -2.61 1.86 1.32
CA MET A 14 -1.70 1.11 0.46
C MET A 14 -2.45 0.29 -0.61
N LEU A 15 -3.60 -0.28 -0.26
CA LEU A 15 -4.46 -0.99 -1.22
C LEU A 15 -5.01 -0.06 -2.32
N LEU A 16 -5.49 1.12 -1.91
CA LEU A 16 -6.28 2.01 -2.75
C LEU A 16 -5.40 2.92 -3.61
N ILE A 17 -4.40 3.57 -3.03
CA ILE A 17 -3.72 4.70 -3.69
C ILE A 17 -2.96 4.27 -4.96
N PRO A 18 -2.05 3.28 -4.94
CA PRO A 18 -1.31 2.91 -6.14
C PRO A 18 -2.25 2.42 -7.25
N PHE A 19 -3.31 1.72 -6.88
CA PHE A 19 -4.34 1.25 -7.80
C PHE A 19 -5.09 2.43 -8.44
N ILE A 20 -5.65 3.35 -7.64
CA ILE A 20 -6.42 4.49 -8.14
C ILE A 20 -5.55 5.44 -8.97
N LEU A 21 -4.31 5.72 -8.54
CA LEU A 21 -3.35 6.51 -9.34
C LEU A 21 -3.16 5.89 -10.72
N SER A 22 -3.00 4.57 -10.77
CA SER A 22 -2.80 3.83 -12.01
C SER A 22 -4.05 3.83 -12.90
N VAL A 23 -5.25 3.81 -12.33
CA VAL A 23 -6.49 3.99 -13.11
C VAL A 23 -6.55 5.39 -13.72
N ILE A 24 -6.29 6.44 -12.91
CA ILE A 24 -6.37 7.84 -13.35
C ILE A 24 -5.36 8.14 -14.46
N LEU A 25 -4.13 7.63 -14.31
CA LEU A 25 -3.02 7.92 -15.22
C LEU A 25 -2.85 6.88 -16.34
N GLY A 26 -3.47 5.69 -16.21
CA GLY A 26 -3.32 4.55 -17.11
C GLY A 26 -4.62 4.16 -17.82
N LYS A 27 -5.33 5.14 -18.39
CA LYS A 27 -6.57 4.99 -19.17
C LYS A 27 -7.67 4.14 -18.49
N PRO A 28 -8.65 4.77 -17.81
CA PRO A 28 -9.74 4.07 -17.17
C PRO A 28 -10.56 3.18 -18.11
N THR A 29 -11.00 2.02 -17.62
CA THR A 29 -11.91 1.10 -18.33
C THR A 29 -12.90 0.49 -17.35
N LEU A 30 -14.08 0.08 -17.83
CA LEU A 30 -15.10 -0.55 -16.97
C LEU A 30 -14.61 -1.86 -16.33
N TYR A 31 -13.67 -2.56 -16.97
CA TYR A 31 -13.06 -3.78 -16.43
C TYR A 31 -12.19 -3.54 -15.19
N HIS A 32 -11.85 -2.29 -14.86
CA HIS A 32 -11.21 -1.99 -13.57
C HIS A 32 -12.13 -2.24 -12.37
N ILE A 33 -13.45 -2.24 -12.57
CA ILE A 33 -14.41 -2.56 -11.49
C ILE A 33 -14.24 -4.01 -11.03
N PRO A 34 -14.39 -5.04 -11.88
CA PRO A 34 -14.13 -6.41 -11.47
C PRO A 34 -12.67 -6.62 -11.03
N LEU A 35 -11.71 -5.91 -11.63
CA LEU A 35 -10.31 -5.98 -11.20
C LEU A 35 -10.13 -5.50 -9.76
N PHE A 36 -10.71 -4.35 -9.42
CA PHE A 36 -10.64 -3.79 -8.08
C PHE A 36 -11.34 -4.69 -7.06
N ILE A 37 -12.49 -5.27 -7.41
CA ILE A 37 -13.17 -6.23 -6.54
C ILE A 37 -12.26 -7.45 -6.30
N ALA A 38 -11.66 -8.01 -7.35
CA ALA A 38 -10.72 -9.12 -7.19
C ALA A 38 -9.54 -8.76 -6.27
N TRP A 39 -8.91 -7.60 -6.51
CA TRP A 39 -7.81 -7.07 -5.72
C TRP A 39 -8.18 -6.86 -4.24
N LEU A 40 -9.32 -6.22 -3.98
CA LEU A 40 -9.87 -6.00 -2.65
C LEU A 40 -10.09 -7.33 -1.92
N PHE A 41 -10.68 -8.32 -2.58
CA PHE A 41 -10.98 -9.60 -1.97
C PHE A 41 -9.74 -10.49 -1.77
N ILE A 42 -8.70 -10.38 -2.60
CA ILE A 42 -7.38 -10.99 -2.33
C ILE A 42 -6.78 -10.39 -1.05
N TYR A 43 -6.82 -9.07 -0.90
CA TYR A 43 -6.37 -8.40 0.30
C TYR A 43 -7.18 -8.82 1.54
N LEU A 44 -8.51 -8.89 1.42
CA LEU A 44 -9.37 -9.36 2.49
C LEU A 44 -9.12 -10.82 2.86
N ALA A 45 -8.84 -11.71 1.89
CA ALA A 45 -8.50 -13.11 2.12
C ALA A 45 -7.16 -13.29 2.85
N THR A 46 -6.20 -12.39 2.61
CA THR A 46 -4.87 -12.42 3.20
C THR A 46 -4.90 -12.41 4.73
N TYR A 47 -5.70 -11.53 5.33
CA TYR A 47 -5.76 -11.40 6.80
C TYR A 47 -6.28 -12.65 7.54
N PRO A 48 -7.47 -13.21 7.24
CA PRO A 48 -7.93 -14.44 7.84
C PRO A 48 -7.00 -15.61 7.52
N PHE A 49 -6.39 -15.66 6.32
CA PHE A 49 -5.39 -16.68 6.00
C PHE A 49 -4.18 -16.63 6.95
N LEU A 50 -3.58 -15.45 7.15
CA LEU A 50 -2.47 -15.27 8.09
C LEU A 50 -2.90 -15.54 9.54
N MET A 51 -4.14 -15.21 9.93
CA MET A 51 -4.68 -15.57 11.25
C MET A 51 -4.84 -17.08 11.43
N TYR A 52 -5.26 -17.80 10.39
CA TYR A 52 -5.31 -19.26 10.40
C TYR A 52 -3.92 -19.87 10.60
N ILE A 53 -2.89 -19.34 9.93
CA ILE A 53 -1.50 -19.80 10.11
C ILE A 53 -1.06 -19.66 11.57
N LYS A 54 -1.47 -18.58 12.25
CA LYS A 54 -1.19 -18.37 13.67
C LYS A 54 -2.02 -19.25 14.60
N GLN A 55 -3.25 -19.58 14.21
CA GLN A 55 -4.24 -20.27 15.03
C GLN A 55 -4.95 -21.36 14.20
N PRO A 56 -4.25 -22.45 13.81
CA PRO A 56 -4.77 -23.43 12.86
C PRO A 56 -5.98 -24.24 13.39
N ARG A 57 -6.20 -24.22 14.71
CA ARG A 57 -7.39 -24.81 15.35
C ARG A 57 -8.67 -24.01 15.07
N LYS A 58 -8.58 -22.71 14.78
CA LYS A 58 -9.72 -21.85 14.48
C LYS A 58 -10.05 -21.90 12.99
N LYS A 59 -10.79 -22.94 12.61
CA LYS A 59 -11.19 -23.18 11.21
C LYS A 59 -11.99 -22.03 10.62
N GLU A 60 -12.69 -21.23 11.42
CA GLU A 60 -13.41 -20.02 10.98
C GLU A 60 -12.57 -19.07 10.13
N PHE A 61 -11.26 -18.96 10.42
CA PHE A 61 -10.34 -18.14 9.64
C PHE A 61 -10.07 -18.73 8.25
N MET A 62 -9.90 -20.04 8.14
CA MET A 62 -9.76 -20.68 6.83
C MET A 62 -11.03 -20.53 6.00
N HIS A 63 -12.22 -20.72 6.61
CA HIS A 63 -13.49 -20.53 5.91
C HIS A 63 -13.65 -19.10 5.40
N ALA A 64 -13.34 -18.09 6.23
CA ALA A 64 -13.37 -16.69 5.81
C ALA A 64 -12.38 -16.40 4.67
N ALA A 65 -11.15 -16.95 4.75
CA ALA A 65 -10.15 -16.81 3.69
C ALA A 65 -10.63 -17.42 2.37
N LEU A 66 -11.21 -18.62 2.42
CA LEU A 66 -11.75 -19.31 1.23
C LEU A 66 -12.91 -18.53 0.61
N ILE A 67 -13.86 -18.02 1.41
CA ILE A 67 -14.97 -17.21 0.90
C ILE A 67 -14.45 -15.98 0.15
N TYR A 68 -13.53 -15.22 0.76
CA TYR A 68 -12.95 -14.05 0.10
C TYR A 68 -12.16 -14.42 -1.14
N PHE A 69 -11.39 -15.51 -1.09
CA PHE A 69 -10.64 -16.00 -2.24
C PHE A 69 -11.55 -16.46 -3.39
N THR A 70 -12.67 -17.12 -3.12
CA THR A 70 -13.65 -17.49 -4.14
C THR A 70 -14.22 -16.27 -4.84
N ILE A 71 -14.59 -15.22 -4.09
CA ILE A 71 -15.06 -13.96 -4.67
C ILE A 71 -13.96 -13.33 -5.53
N ALA A 72 -12.73 -13.31 -5.05
CA ALA A 72 -11.59 -12.84 -5.83
C ALA A 72 -11.41 -13.62 -7.14
N CYS A 73 -11.56 -14.94 -7.14
CA CYS A 73 -11.46 -15.77 -8.35
C CYS A 73 -12.60 -15.51 -9.34
N VAL A 74 -13.83 -15.27 -8.86
CA VAL A 74 -14.99 -14.97 -9.73
C VAL A 74 -14.76 -13.66 -10.48
N PHE A 75 -14.46 -12.57 -9.76
CA PHE A 75 -14.21 -11.26 -10.38
C PHE A 75 -12.85 -11.20 -11.10
N GLY A 76 -11.88 -11.95 -10.60
CA GLY A 76 -10.57 -12.14 -11.23
C GLY A 76 -10.71 -12.78 -12.61
N SER A 77 -11.53 -13.83 -12.74
CA SER A 77 -11.82 -14.48 -14.03
C SER A 77 -12.35 -13.48 -15.07
N VAL A 78 -13.28 -12.60 -14.68
CA VAL A 78 -13.78 -11.54 -15.59
C VAL A 78 -12.66 -10.61 -16.04
N SER A 79 -11.75 -10.26 -15.14
CA SER A 79 -10.59 -9.42 -15.45
C SER A 79 -9.58 -10.14 -16.34
N LEU A 80 -9.37 -11.43 -16.15
CA LEU A 80 -8.48 -12.27 -16.94
C LEU A 80 -8.95 -12.44 -18.39
N LEU A 81 -10.26 -12.39 -18.64
CA LEU A 81 -10.80 -12.35 -20.01
C LEU A 81 -10.42 -11.06 -20.75
N TYR A 82 -10.22 -9.95 -20.03
CA TYR A 82 -9.77 -8.68 -20.61
C TYR A 82 -8.25 -8.60 -20.76
N GLU A 83 -7.50 -9.08 -19.77
CA GLU A 83 -6.04 -9.13 -19.82
C GLU A 83 -5.50 -10.28 -18.95
N TRP A 84 -5.10 -11.38 -19.57
CA TRP A 84 -4.63 -12.55 -18.82
C TRP A 84 -3.20 -12.36 -18.28
N LYS A 85 -2.37 -11.51 -18.88
CA LYS A 85 -0.97 -11.32 -18.47
C LYS A 85 -0.85 -10.67 -17.09
N ILE A 86 -1.93 -10.14 -16.51
CA ILE A 86 -1.94 -9.71 -15.11
C ILE A 86 -1.58 -10.83 -14.13
N LEU A 87 -1.73 -12.10 -14.51
CA LEU A 87 -1.27 -13.23 -13.70
C LEU A 87 0.23 -13.18 -13.43
N LEU A 88 1.04 -12.64 -14.34
CA LEU A 88 2.49 -12.51 -14.15
C LEU A 88 2.80 -11.62 -12.95
N PHE A 89 2.06 -10.51 -12.77
CA PHE A 89 2.18 -9.65 -11.59
C PHE A 89 1.80 -10.41 -10.31
N GLY A 90 0.73 -11.21 -10.34
CA GLY A 90 0.36 -12.09 -9.23
C GLY A 90 1.49 -13.07 -8.85
N VAL A 91 2.16 -13.67 -9.84
CA VAL A 91 3.32 -14.55 -9.61
C VAL A 91 4.47 -13.78 -8.96
N THR A 92 4.77 -12.56 -9.41
CA THR A 92 5.85 -11.74 -8.81
C THR A 92 5.58 -11.36 -7.35
N MET A 93 4.32 -11.33 -6.90
CA MET A 93 3.98 -11.06 -5.49
C MET A 93 4.20 -12.27 -4.56
N ILE A 94 4.31 -13.50 -5.10
CA ILE A 94 4.39 -14.74 -4.29
C ILE A 94 5.59 -14.73 -3.32
N PRO A 95 6.83 -14.41 -3.73
CA PRO A 95 7.97 -14.36 -2.81
C PRO A 95 7.77 -13.36 -1.66
N LEU A 96 7.18 -12.19 -1.95
CA LEU A 96 6.88 -11.17 -0.94
C LEU A 96 5.79 -11.64 0.04
N PHE A 97 4.81 -12.39 -0.46
CA PHE A 97 3.78 -12.99 0.37
C PHE A 97 4.33 -14.10 1.28
N ILE A 98 5.31 -14.87 0.82
CA ILE A 98 6.01 -15.87 1.65
C ILE A 98 6.71 -15.19 2.84
N VAL A 99 7.32 -14.01 2.64
CA VAL A 99 7.88 -13.22 3.75
C VAL A 99 6.80 -12.83 4.76
N ASN A 100 5.61 -12.44 4.29
CA ASN A 100 4.47 -12.15 5.18
C ASN A 100 4.04 -13.36 6.01
N ILE A 101 4.01 -14.55 5.40
CA ILE A 101 3.74 -15.81 6.11
C ILE A 101 4.81 -16.09 7.17
N TYR A 102 6.09 -15.90 6.84
CA TYR A 102 7.21 -16.10 7.76
C TYR A 102 7.10 -15.21 9.01
N PHE A 103 6.80 -13.92 8.85
CA PHE A 103 6.60 -13.01 9.98
C PHE A 103 5.30 -13.28 10.75
N ALA A 104 4.24 -13.72 10.08
CA ALA A 104 2.99 -14.13 10.74
C ALA A 104 3.20 -15.34 11.66
N ARG A 105 3.96 -16.35 11.22
CA ARG A 105 4.30 -17.54 12.04
C ARG A 105 5.07 -17.16 13.30
N GLN A 106 5.95 -16.18 13.20
CA GLN A 106 6.72 -15.66 14.33
C GLN A 106 5.94 -14.66 15.20
N LYS A 107 4.68 -14.35 14.85
CA LYS A 107 3.87 -13.32 15.52
C LYS A 107 4.56 -11.95 15.55
N ASN A 108 5.34 -11.66 14.51
CA ASN A 108 6.08 -10.41 14.34
C ASN A 108 5.67 -9.70 13.04
N GLU A 109 4.36 -9.56 12.81
CA GLU A 109 3.80 -8.94 11.60
C GLU A 109 4.15 -7.45 11.45
N ARG A 110 4.75 -6.86 12.49
CA ARG A 110 5.10 -5.44 12.56
C ARG A 110 6.58 -5.17 12.34
N ALA A 111 7.34 -6.19 11.96
CA ALA A 111 8.72 -6.04 11.52
C ALA A 111 8.78 -5.09 10.31
N LEU A 112 9.80 -4.23 10.27
CA LEU A 112 9.97 -3.28 9.17
C LEU A 112 10.11 -3.99 7.82
N VAL A 113 10.86 -5.10 7.76
CA VAL A 113 10.99 -5.92 6.54
C VAL A 113 9.64 -6.42 6.06
N ASN A 114 8.78 -6.86 6.98
CA ASN A 114 7.42 -7.29 6.63
C ASN A 114 6.58 -6.15 6.05
N ASP A 115 6.64 -4.97 6.69
CA ASP A 115 5.94 -3.77 6.22
C ASP A 115 6.44 -3.37 4.81
N ILE A 116 7.75 -3.42 4.54
CA ILE A 116 8.35 -3.15 3.22
C ILE A 116 7.83 -4.13 2.16
N CYS A 117 7.85 -5.44 2.46
CA CYS A 117 7.34 -6.45 1.53
C CYS A 117 5.86 -6.25 1.22
N ALA A 118 5.05 -5.88 2.20
CA ALA A 118 3.64 -5.56 1.99
C ALA A 118 3.46 -4.32 1.09
N ILE A 119 4.23 -3.25 1.31
CA ILE A 119 4.19 -2.04 0.46
C ILE A 119 4.56 -2.39 -0.98
N LEU A 120 5.59 -3.22 -1.20
CA LEU A 120 5.96 -3.70 -2.53
C LEU A 120 4.81 -4.45 -3.21
N VAL A 121 4.12 -5.36 -2.50
CA VAL A 121 2.94 -6.06 -3.03
C VAL A 121 1.88 -5.05 -3.49
N PHE A 122 1.60 -4.03 -2.69
CA PHE A 122 0.63 -3.00 -3.06
C PHE A 122 1.07 -2.13 -4.26
N CYS A 123 2.37 -1.81 -4.36
CA CYS A 123 2.92 -1.08 -5.50
C CYS A 123 2.88 -1.91 -6.80
N ILE A 124 3.15 -3.22 -6.71
CA ILE A 124 2.96 -4.16 -7.82
C ILE A 124 1.47 -4.22 -8.21
N GLY A 125 0.55 -4.12 -7.24
CA GLY A 125 -0.89 -4.00 -7.50
C GLY A 125 -1.26 -2.73 -8.29
N GLY A 126 -0.56 -1.61 -8.03
CA GLY A 126 -0.62 -0.41 -8.86
C GLY A 126 -0.13 -0.66 -10.29
N LEU A 127 1.08 -1.21 -10.45
CA LEU A 127 1.64 -1.57 -11.76
C LEU A 127 0.71 -2.48 -12.57
N LEU A 128 0.12 -3.48 -11.89
CA LEU A 128 -0.87 -4.37 -12.46
C LEU A 128 -2.07 -3.58 -12.99
N SER A 129 -2.60 -2.63 -12.22
CA SER A 129 -3.72 -1.78 -12.66
C SER A 129 -3.35 -0.90 -13.85
N TYR A 130 -2.14 -0.33 -13.89
CA TYR A 130 -1.70 0.48 -15.04
C TYR A 130 -1.57 -0.37 -16.31
N TYR A 131 -0.87 -1.50 -16.18
CA TYR A 131 -0.67 -2.47 -17.25
C TYR A 131 -2.00 -2.99 -17.79
N PHE A 132 -3.01 -3.15 -16.93
CA PHE A 132 -4.30 -3.72 -17.30
C PHE A 132 -4.93 -3.03 -18.51
N SER A 133 -4.84 -1.70 -18.58
CA SER A 133 -5.31 -0.89 -19.71
C SER A 133 -4.21 -0.58 -20.72
N MET A 134 -3.03 -0.20 -20.25
CA MET A 134 -1.96 0.34 -21.09
C MET A 134 -1.17 -0.76 -21.83
N LYS A 135 -1.24 -2.01 -21.35
CA LYS A 135 -0.56 -3.20 -21.90
C LYS A 135 0.96 -3.10 -21.96
N THR A 136 1.52 -2.11 -21.26
CA THR A 136 2.95 -1.84 -21.15
C THR A 136 3.27 -1.40 -19.72
N VAL A 137 4.54 -1.54 -19.35
CA VAL A 137 5.11 -0.96 -18.12
C VAL A 137 6.15 0.05 -18.58
N ASP A 138 5.72 1.30 -18.68
CA ASP A 138 6.52 2.44 -19.14
C ASP A 138 7.01 3.28 -17.96
N GLU A 139 7.62 4.43 -18.26
CA GLU A 139 8.15 5.36 -17.26
C GLU A 139 7.08 5.84 -16.28
N THR A 140 5.85 6.10 -16.76
CA THR A 140 4.70 6.48 -15.93
C THR A 140 4.34 5.39 -14.92
N ALA A 141 4.28 4.12 -15.36
CA ALA A 141 4.02 2.99 -14.48
C ALA A 141 5.07 2.91 -13.36
N PHE A 142 6.35 2.98 -13.73
CA PHE A 142 7.46 2.94 -12.75
C PHE A 142 7.44 4.13 -11.81
N ALA A 143 7.09 5.32 -12.29
CA ALA A 143 6.99 6.51 -11.47
C ALA A 143 5.85 6.41 -10.44
N ILE A 144 4.67 5.91 -10.83
CA ILE A 144 3.54 5.67 -9.92
C ILE A 144 3.94 4.68 -8.82
N ALA A 145 4.58 3.57 -9.20
CA ALA A 145 5.02 2.55 -8.25
C ALA A 145 6.12 3.09 -7.32
N GLY A 146 7.13 3.76 -7.88
CA GLY A 146 8.24 4.34 -7.13
C GLY A 146 7.78 5.41 -6.14
N ILE A 147 6.96 6.36 -6.58
CA ILE A 147 6.49 7.45 -5.72
C ILE A 147 5.55 6.94 -4.62
N SER A 148 4.70 5.96 -4.94
CA SER A 148 3.85 5.29 -3.96
C SER A 148 4.68 4.52 -2.94
N PHE A 149 5.70 3.78 -3.39
CA PHE A 149 6.61 3.04 -2.52
C PHE A 149 7.30 4.00 -1.54
N LEU A 150 7.90 5.07 -2.05
CA LEU A 150 8.58 6.08 -1.22
C LEU A 150 7.63 6.72 -0.20
N TYR A 151 6.43 7.09 -0.63
CA TYR A 151 5.40 7.65 0.24
C TYR A 151 5.04 6.71 1.41
N PHE A 152 4.74 5.44 1.11
CA PHE A 152 4.29 4.49 2.12
C PHE A 152 5.40 4.02 3.06
N ILE A 153 6.66 4.02 2.60
CA ILE A 153 7.82 3.83 3.50
C ILE A 153 7.92 4.99 4.49
N GLY A 154 7.78 6.24 4.02
CA GLY A 154 7.75 7.42 4.89
C GLY A 154 6.62 7.36 5.91
N SER A 155 5.40 7.00 5.47
CA SER A 155 4.27 6.74 6.36
C SER A 155 4.59 5.67 7.42
N THR A 156 5.26 4.58 7.03
CA THR A 156 5.66 3.52 7.97
C THR A 156 6.63 4.03 9.04
N PHE A 157 7.65 4.81 8.66
CA PHE A 157 8.57 5.41 9.64
C PHE A 157 7.86 6.37 10.58
N TYR A 158 6.97 7.22 10.06
CA TYR A 158 6.17 8.13 10.89
C TYR A 158 5.29 7.36 11.88
N VAL A 159 4.50 6.40 11.40
CA VAL A 159 3.56 5.64 12.25
C VAL A 159 4.31 4.84 13.32
N LYS A 160 5.46 4.24 12.98
CA LYS A 160 6.32 3.57 13.98
C LYS A 160 6.77 4.57 15.03
N THR A 161 7.26 5.74 14.62
CA THR A 161 7.70 6.83 15.52
C THR A 161 6.57 7.36 16.41
N MET A 162 5.30 7.31 15.98
CA MET A 162 4.18 7.83 16.79
C MET A 162 3.56 6.80 17.73
N ILE A 163 3.60 5.51 17.37
CA ILE A 163 2.84 4.46 18.07
C ILE A 163 3.76 3.49 18.83
N ARG A 164 4.69 2.83 18.12
CA ARG A 164 5.46 1.70 18.68
C ARG A 164 6.82 2.10 19.21
N GLU A 165 7.46 3.03 18.53
CA GLU A 165 8.85 3.48 18.74
C GLU A 165 8.88 4.92 19.28
N LYS A 166 7.87 5.29 20.08
CA LYS A 166 7.59 6.68 20.45
C LYS A 166 8.73 7.41 21.14
N ASN A 167 9.50 6.69 21.95
CA ASN A 167 10.62 7.24 22.71
C ASN A 167 11.98 6.87 22.11
N ASN A 168 12.00 6.37 20.87
CA ASN A 168 13.21 5.90 20.22
C ASN A 168 13.83 7.03 19.35
N PRO A 169 14.95 7.65 19.76
CA PRO A 169 15.56 8.74 19.00
C PRO A 169 16.09 8.28 17.64
N THR A 170 16.44 7.00 17.48
CA THR A 170 16.87 6.45 16.20
C THR A 170 15.73 6.49 15.18
N TYR A 171 14.54 6.04 15.55
CA TYR A 171 13.36 6.11 14.66
C TYR A 171 12.97 7.55 14.33
N ARG A 172 13.16 8.49 15.26
CA ARG A 172 13.01 9.92 14.97
C ARG A 172 13.92 10.35 13.82
N TYR A 173 15.22 10.15 13.96
CA TYR A 173 16.19 10.62 12.97
C TYR A 173 16.02 9.93 11.61
N VAL A 174 15.71 8.62 11.62
CA VAL A 174 15.38 7.89 10.40
C VAL A 174 14.15 8.50 9.73
N SER A 175 13.07 8.73 10.49
CA SER A 175 11.85 9.34 9.95
C SER A 175 12.10 10.74 9.39
N TRP A 176 12.74 11.63 10.16
CA TRP A 176 13.01 12.99 9.71
C TRP A 176 13.95 13.02 8.51
N GLY A 177 15.08 12.31 8.59
CA GLY A 177 16.05 12.23 7.51
C GLY A 177 15.43 11.69 6.23
N TYR A 178 14.58 10.66 6.33
CA TYR A 178 13.87 10.11 5.19
C TYR A 178 12.94 11.13 4.52
N HIS A 179 12.11 11.84 5.31
CA HIS A 179 11.19 12.83 4.73
C HIS A 179 11.91 14.07 4.18
N ILE A 180 12.99 14.53 4.83
CA ILE A 180 13.84 15.61 4.32
C ILE A 180 14.49 15.18 3.00
N PHE A 181 15.02 13.95 2.95
CA PHE A 181 15.59 13.38 1.73
C PHE A 181 14.57 13.34 0.60
N LEU A 182 13.32 12.92 0.84
CA LEU A 182 12.28 12.92 -0.19
C LEU A 182 12.01 14.33 -0.75
N ILE A 183 11.99 15.36 0.11
CA ILE A 183 11.84 16.75 -0.34
C ILE A 183 13.03 17.19 -1.20
N ILE A 184 14.26 16.95 -0.74
CA ILE A 184 15.47 17.34 -1.49
C ILE A 184 15.55 16.59 -2.83
N ALA A 185 15.35 15.27 -2.81
CA ALA A 185 15.40 14.45 -4.02
C ALA A 185 14.33 14.86 -5.04
N SER A 186 13.10 15.13 -4.59
CA SER A 186 12.05 15.61 -5.49
C SER A 186 12.32 17.01 -6.03
N LEU A 187 12.87 17.94 -5.23
CA LEU A 187 13.29 19.26 -5.72
C LEU A 187 14.34 19.18 -6.84
N LEU A 188 15.28 18.23 -6.73
CA LEU A 188 16.33 18.03 -7.73
C LEU A 188 15.82 17.44 -9.05
N VAL A 189 14.74 16.64 -9.00
CA VAL A 189 14.13 16.05 -10.20
C VAL A 189 13.18 17.05 -10.87
N ASN A 190 12.24 17.61 -10.10
CA ASN A 190 11.31 18.63 -10.54
C ASN A 190 10.76 19.36 -9.30
N PRO A 191 10.99 20.68 -9.14
CA PRO A 191 10.58 21.42 -7.95
C PRO A 191 9.12 21.23 -7.54
N TRP A 192 8.21 21.05 -8.50
CA TRP A 192 6.79 20.83 -8.23
C TRP A 192 6.51 19.49 -7.53
N LEU A 193 7.29 18.44 -7.82
CA LEU A 193 7.12 17.13 -7.18
C LEU A 193 7.37 17.18 -5.65
N SER A 194 8.11 18.18 -5.17
CA SER A 194 8.31 18.36 -3.72
C SER A 194 7.01 18.61 -2.97
N LEU A 195 6.01 19.23 -3.62
CA LEU A 195 4.70 19.52 -3.04
C LEU A 195 4.00 18.23 -2.57
N ILE A 196 4.29 17.09 -3.19
CA ILE A 196 3.72 15.78 -2.85
C ILE A 196 4.11 15.36 -1.43
N PHE A 197 5.34 15.69 -1.00
CA PHE A 197 5.90 15.21 0.25
C PHE A 197 5.88 16.24 1.39
N ILE A 198 5.55 17.51 1.11
CA ILE A 198 5.58 18.60 2.12
C ILE A 198 4.72 18.26 3.35
N PRO A 199 3.43 17.87 3.21
CA PRO A 199 2.63 17.53 4.40
C PRO A 199 3.20 16.34 5.17
N SER A 200 3.86 15.41 4.49
CA SER A 200 4.53 14.27 5.12
C SER A 200 5.73 14.68 5.96
N LEU A 201 6.55 15.62 5.47
CA LEU A 201 7.65 16.19 6.25
C LEU A 201 7.13 17.00 7.45
N ILE A 202 6.16 17.89 7.22
CA ILE A 202 5.60 18.75 8.27
C ILE A 202 5.05 17.89 9.41
N ARG A 203 4.22 16.88 9.12
CA ARG A 203 3.66 16.02 10.17
C ARG A 203 4.74 15.21 10.89
N ALA A 204 5.76 14.74 10.18
CA ALA A 204 6.85 13.96 10.79
C ALA A 204 7.64 14.76 11.82
N ILE A 205 7.88 16.05 11.56
CA ILE A 205 8.61 16.94 12.48
C ILE A 205 7.68 17.47 13.59
N VAL A 206 6.55 18.08 13.21
CA VAL A 206 5.70 18.84 14.14
C VAL A 206 4.98 17.93 15.15
N LEU A 207 4.70 16.68 14.79
CA LEU A 207 3.92 15.77 15.65
C LEU A 207 4.80 14.84 16.49
N TYR A 208 6.11 14.78 16.22
CA TYR A 208 7.04 13.98 17.01
C TYR A 208 6.94 14.33 18.51
N GLY A 209 6.96 13.30 19.36
CA GLY A 209 6.89 13.46 20.82
C GLY A 209 5.52 13.84 21.37
N LYS A 210 4.57 14.28 20.54
CA LYS A 210 3.22 14.66 21.00
C LYS A 210 2.41 13.43 21.43
N LYS A 211 1.57 13.59 22.46
CA LYS A 211 0.63 12.56 22.93
C LYS A 211 -0.64 12.55 22.07
N ILE A 212 -0.54 11.96 20.88
CA ILE A 212 -1.64 11.79 19.93
C ILE A 212 -2.19 10.36 20.02
N SER A 213 -3.51 10.19 19.99
CA SER A 213 -4.13 8.86 20.02
C SER A 213 -3.96 8.12 18.69
N ILE A 214 -3.98 6.78 18.73
CA ILE A 214 -3.85 5.93 17.53
C ILE A 214 -4.89 6.27 16.47
N LEU A 215 -6.13 6.56 16.89
CA LEU A 215 -7.21 6.97 15.97
C LEU A 215 -6.86 8.27 15.26
N LYS A 216 -6.39 9.29 15.99
CA LYS A 216 -6.00 10.58 15.41
C LYS A 216 -4.80 10.43 14.46
N VAL A 217 -3.82 9.59 14.80
CA VAL A 217 -2.72 9.25 13.88
C VAL A 217 -3.28 8.62 12.60
N GLY A 218 -4.22 7.68 12.72
CA GLY A 218 -4.87 7.06 11.56
C GLY A 218 -5.62 8.07 10.67
N VAL A 219 -6.38 8.99 11.27
CA VAL A 219 -7.09 10.05 10.53
C VAL A 219 -6.11 10.98 9.80
N LEU A 220 -5.00 11.37 10.47
CA LEU A 220 -3.96 12.19 9.84
C LEU A 220 -3.31 11.48 8.65
N GLU A 221 -3.05 10.17 8.76
CA GLU A 221 -2.53 9.39 7.62
C GLU A 221 -3.52 9.33 6.47
N ILE A 222 -4.83 9.25 6.74
CA ILE A 222 -5.86 9.28 5.68
C ILE A 222 -5.85 10.65 4.99
N VAL A 223 -5.85 11.75 5.73
CA VAL A 223 -5.80 13.10 5.16
C VAL A 223 -4.54 13.29 4.30
N ASN A 224 -3.39 12.89 4.83
CA ASN A 224 -2.11 12.97 4.12
C ASN A 224 -2.09 12.09 2.85
N SER A 225 -2.76 10.93 2.89
CA SER A 225 -2.89 9.99 1.77
C SER A 225 -3.80 10.52 0.67
N VAL A 226 -4.91 11.18 1.04
CA VAL A 226 -5.79 11.86 0.08
C VAL A 226 -5.07 13.02 -0.59
N TYR A 227 -4.35 13.85 0.19
CA TYR A 227 -3.51 14.90 -0.37
C TYR A 227 -2.49 14.32 -1.35
N PHE A 228 -1.74 13.30 -0.93
CA PHE A 228 -0.75 12.62 -1.77
C PHE A 228 -1.36 12.12 -3.08
N LEU A 229 -2.52 11.46 -3.03
CA LEU A 229 -3.23 10.97 -4.20
C LEU A 229 -3.56 12.12 -5.18
N ILE A 230 -4.16 13.21 -4.69
CA ILE A 230 -4.58 14.34 -5.51
C ILE A 230 -3.36 15.03 -6.13
N THR A 231 -2.36 15.37 -5.32
CA THR A 231 -1.18 16.08 -5.82
C THR A 231 -0.37 15.24 -6.79
N THR A 232 -0.24 13.93 -6.54
CA THR A 232 0.47 13.03 -7.46
C THR A 232 -0.29 12.90 -8.77
N ALA A 233 -1.62 12.71 -8.73
CA ALA A 233 -2.44 12.61 -9.93
C ALA A 233 -2.36 13.86 -10.82
N ILE A 234 -2.25 15.05 -10.21
CA ILE A 234 -2.10 16.31 -10.94
C ILE A 234 -0.66 16.44 -11.47
N LEU A 235 0.34 16.35 -10.59
CA LEU A 235 1.71 16.74 -10.93
C LEU A 235 2.43 15.73 -11.82
N LEU A 236 2.13 14.44 -11.68
CA LEU A 236 2.82 13.40 -12.44
C LEU A 236 2.48 13.48 -13.95
N GLN A 237 1.34 14.06 -14.32
CA GLN A 237 0.97 14.31 -15.72
C GLN A 237 1.85 15.38 -16.41
N TYR A 238 2.52 16.23 -15.64
CA TYR A 238 3.36 17.32 -16.15
C TYR A 238 4.85 17.10 -15.87
N ALA A 239 5.19 16.06 -15.13
CA ALA A 239 6.55 15.79 -14.68
C ALA A 239 7.24 14.63 -15.43
N ILE A 240 6.48 13.88 -16.23
CA ILE A 240 6.93 12.78 -17.09
C ILE A 240 6.50 13.11 -18.52
#